data_AF-A0A9D6H632-F1
#
_entry.id   AF-A0A9D6H632-F1
#
_cell.length_a   1.000
_cell.length_b   1.000
_cell.length_c   1.000
_cell.angle_alpha   90.00
_cell.angle_beta   90.00
_cell.angle_gamma   90.00
#
_symmetry.space_group_name_H-M   'P 1'
#
loop_
_entity.id
_entity.type
_entity.pdbx_description
1 polymer ?
#
loop_
_entity_poly.entity_id
_entity_poly.type
_entity_poly.pdbx_seq_one_letter_code
_entity_poly.pdbx_strand_id
1 'polypeptide(L)'
;MIRACAVGRAVAVSCAVALSAPSLAAAAAPNQEAAAERAPEPEPFDRLAAARKVEPFVRSRARDGLTAFDTATRFYRRADGTGPAVTLVGVVHIGDKAYYDALVDVLSDHEIVLYESVLPRGAFGTSGADDRERQIRTQEAMLFLRGLVEGFVAANGRVPASTEELRDFVVERDSRLARPFALAFMDGWGRALSFAALGAESGREGGDFRLSSLGRDGRAGGRDLDLDLVLSRLPERAPDAGPSAAPARRKDGRDLYGELAGALGVALQVRSIDYDRAGWEPADLPLEELLDRLWKRGERSAALEMLSADGGFAQGVLRFLLSIVSNSPSFKRMVIQALGQAGEGASAGLGEVDRRLILDERNDAVIEHLRELLARSDAPHSVAIFYGAAHMADFEVTLGREFGLVPVETRWDTAMSVDEWSVSRLRSAIGALERRLTDEDGDDDAARRARVETRLEELRERLSRKPAVESTP
;
A
#
# COMPACT_ATOMS: atom_id res chain seq x y z
N MET A 1 -50.27 34.27 -50.62
CA MET A 1 -50.81 35.14 -49.55
C MET A 1 -49.65 35.40 -48.59
N ILE A 2 -48.88 36.48 -48.80
CA ILE A 2 -48.94 37.77 -48.05
C ILE A 2 -48.67 37.54 -46.55
N ARG A 3 -47.67 38.11 -45.85
CA ARG A 3 -46.55 39.06 -46.05
C ARG A 3 -45.70 38.98 -44.73
N ALA A 4 -44.36 38.93 -44.77
CA ALA A 4 -43.40 40.04 -44.51
C ALA A 4 -43.37 40.52 -43.03
N CYS A 5 -42.27 40.83 -42.32
CA CYS A 5 -40.92 41.41 -42.58
C CYS A 5 -40.00 41.00 -41.38
N ALA A 6 -38.72 40.64 -41.52
CA ALA A 6 -37.51 41.41 -41.89
C ALA A 6 -36.90 42.31 -40.78
N VAL A 7 -35.56 42.39 -40.84
CA VAL A 7 -34.59 43.28 -40.13
C VAL A 7 -34.10 42.74 -38.78
N GLY A 8 -32.80 42.67 -38.44
CA GLY A 8 -31.57 43.07 -39.12
C GLY A 8 -30.52 43.55 -38.11
N ARG A 9 -29.30 43.02 -38.25
CA ARG A 9 -27.97 43.56 -37.87
C ARG A 9 -27.51 43.64 -36.40
N ALA A 10 -26.24 43.23 -36.29
CA ALA A 10 -25.33 43.25 -35.16
C ALA A 10 -24.93 44.65 -34.69
N VAL A 11 -24.58 44.77 -33.40
CA VAL A 11 -23.61 45.75 -32.87
C VAL A 11 -22.92 45.12 -31.66
N ALA A 12 -21.59 45.17 -31.63
CA ALA A 12 -20.76 44.91 -30.45
C ALA A 12 -20.91 46.04 -29.43
N VAL A 13 -20.64 45.82 -28.14
CA VAL A 13 -19.98 46.80 -27.26
C VAL A 13 -19.59 46.10 -25.95
N SER A 14 -18.37 46.40 -25.53
CA SER A 14 -17.68 45.91 -24.34
C SER A 14 -17.99 46.76 -23.10
N CYS A 15 -17.57 46.24 -21.94
CA CYS A 15 -17.33 46.91 -20.65
C CYS A 15 -18.54 47.38 -19.82
N ALA A 16 -18.70 46.78 -18.63
CA ALA A 16 -18.44 47.48 -17.37
C ALA A 16 -18.52 46.50 -16.18
N VAL A 17 -17.42 46.42 -15.44
CA VAL A 17 -17.37 45.89 -14.07
C VAL A 17 -18.04 46.92 -13.16
N ALA A 18 -19.03 46.51 -12.37
CA ALA A 18 -19.54 47.29 -11.25
C ALA A 18 -19.44 46.43 -9.98
N LEU A 19 -18.52 46.83 -9.10
CA LEU A 19 -18.42 46.40 -7.71
C LEU A 19 -19.63 46.94 -6.94
N SER A 20 -20.29 46.09 -6.15
CA SER A 20 -21.21 46.50 -5.09
C SER A 20 -21.11 45.51 -3.94
N ALA A 21 -20.62 45.99 -2.80
CA ALA A 21 -20.53 45.30 -1.52
C ALA A 21 -21.91 45.31 -0.79
N PRO A 22 -22.08 44.53 0.29
CA PRO A 22 -23.34 43.88 0.63
C PRO A 22 -24.28 44.73 1.51
N SER A 23 -25.57 44.43 1.45
CA SER A 23 -26.55 44.91 2.43
C SER A 23 -26.97 43.73 3.31
N LEU A 24 -26.70 43.85 4.63
CA LEU A 24 -27.20 42.96 5.66
C LEU A 24 -28.72 43.15 5.80
N ALA A 25 -29.48 42.08 5.61
CA ALA A 25 -30.84 41.97 6.10
C ALA A 25 -30.95 40.69 6.94
N ALA A 26 -31.13 40.88 8.25
CA ALA A 26 -31.39 39.82 9.20
C ALA A 26 -32.80 39.24 8.97
N ALA A 27 -32.87 37.95 8.66
CA ALA A 27 -34.10 37.17 8.68
C ALA A 27 -34.02 36.18 9.84
N ALA A 28 -34.90 36.37 10.83
CA ALA A 28 -35.07 35.47 11.96
C ALA A 28 -35.65 34.13 11.48
N ALA A 29 -34.95 33.03 11.80
CA ALA A 29 -35.44 31.67 11.59
C ALA A 29 -36.18 31.17 12.84
N PRO A 30 -37.25 30.36 12.71
CA PRO A 30 -37.97 29.80 13.84
C PRO A 30 -37.22 28.62 14.47
N ASN A 31 -37.32 28.52 15.80
CA ASN A 31 -36.82 27.40 16.61
C ASN A 31 -37.41 26.06 16.17
N GLN A 32 -36.54 25.09 15.87
CA GLN A 32 -36.83 23.66 16.01
C GLN A 32 -35.84 23.09 17.02
N GLU A 33 -36.33 22.81 18.23
CA GLU A 33 -35.67 21.90 19.17
C GLU A 33 -35.69 20.50 18.57
N ALA A 34 -34.56 20.09 17.98
CA ALA A 34 -34.30 18.69 17.68
C ALA A 34 -33.94 17.99 19.01
N ALA A 35 -34.75 17.00 19.39
CA ALA A 35 -34.42 16.06 20.45
C ALA A 35 -33.12 15.34 20.07
N ALA A 36 -32.03 15.67 20.76
CA ALA A 36 -30.78 14.94 20.67
C ALA A 36 -30.97 13.56 21.31
N GLU A 37 -31.11 12.55 20.46
CA GLU A 37 -30.96 11.15 20.85
C GLU A 37 -29.56 11.00 21.47
N ARG A 38 -29.50 10.76 22.79
CA ARG A 38 -28.22 10.52 23.47
C ARG A 38 -27.66 9.22 22.92
N ALA A 39 -26.47 9.30 22.32
CA ALA A 39 -25.68 8.13 21.97
C ALA A 39 -25.56 7.19 23.19
N PRO A 40 -25.67 5.86 23.00
CA PRO A 40 -25.55 4.91 24.09
C PRO A 40 -24.20 5.07 24.79
N GLU A 41 -24.18 4.96 26.12
CA GLU A 41 -22.91 5.01 26.86
C GLU A 41 -22.01 3.83 26.43
N PRO A 42 -20.69 4.07 26.22
CA PRO A 42 -19.76 3.01 25.86
C PRO A 42 -19.68 1.96 26.97
N GLU A 43 -19.68 0.69 26.54
CA GLU A 43 -19.64 -0.47 27.42
C GLU A 43 -18.34 -0.46 28.28
N PRO A 44 -18.28 -1.17 29.42
CA PRO A 44 -17.11 -1.17 30.29
C PRO A 44 -15.80 -1.55 29.59
N PHE A 45 -15.87 -2.37 28.55
CA PHE A 45 -14.72 -2.74 27.71
C PHE A 45 -14.30 -1.61 26.77
N ASP A 46 -15.24 -0.86 26.18
CA ASP A 46 -14.96 0.32 25.37
C ASP A 46 -14.26 1.41 26.19
N ARG A 47 -14.59 1.52 27.49
CA ARG A 47 -13.88 2.42 28.42
C ARG A 47 -12.45 1.95 28.70
N LEU A 48 -12.22 0.65 28.81
CA LEU A 48 -10.89 0.09 29.06
C LEU A 48 -9.98 0.17 27.82
N ALA A 49 -10.56 -0.06 26.64
CA ALA A 49 -9.90 0.10 25.34
C ALA A 49 -9.62 1.58 25.01
N ALA A 50 -10.57 2.47 25.28
CA ALA A 50 -10.37 3.92 25.15
C ALA A 50 -9.40 4.50 26.19
N ALA A 51 -9.23 3.86 27.35
CA ALA A 51 -8.31 4.29 28.40
C ALA A 51 -6.85 3.88 28.15
N ARG A 52 -6.58 2.86 27.32
CA ARG A 52 -5.22 2.57 26.85
C ARG A 52 -4.95 3.39 25.59
N LYS A 53 -4.16 4.45 25.74
CA LYS A 53 -3.60 5.16 24.58
C LYS A 53 -2.78 4.15 23.78
N VAL A 54 -3.27 3.76 22.60
CA VAL A 54 -2.52 2.91 21.65
C VAL A 54 -1.16 3.57 21.41
N GLU A 55 -0.09 2.82 21.64
CA GLU A 55 1.25 3.33 21.40
C GLU A 55 1.45 3.52 19.88
N PRO A 56 2.17 4.55 19.43
CA PRO A 56 2.37 4.78 17.99
C PRO A 56 3.17 3.65 17.34
N PHE A 57 2.94 3.38 16.05
CA PHE A 57 3.67 2.37 15.27
C PHE A 57 4.87 2.92 14.50
N VAL A 58 5.10 4.22 14.59
CA VAL A 58 6.28 4.87 14.03
C VAL A 58 6.84 5.86 15.03
N ARG A 59 8.14 6.13 14.94
CA ARG A 59 8.78 7.18 15.73
C ARG A 59 10.03 7.69 15.04
N SER A 60 10.40 8.92 15.35
CA SER A 60 11.73 9.44 15.05
C SER A 60 12.55 9.55 16.32
N ARG A 61 13.81 9.13 16.24
CA ARG A 61 14.80 9.29 17.32
C ARG A 61 15.97 10.12 16.82
N ALA A 62 16.42 11.05 17.65
CA ALA A 62 17.61 11.83 17.39
C ALA A 62 18.54 11.78 18.60
N ARG A 63 19.76 11.27 18.42
CA ARG A 63 20.78 11.20 19.46
C ARG A 63 22.17 11.28 18.86
N ASP A 64 23.02 12.16 19.40
CA ASP A 64 24.44 12.22 19.03
C ASP A 64 24.68 12.32 17.52
N GLY A 65 23.94 13.23 16.87
CA GLY A 65 23.98 13.46 15.42
C GLY A 65 23.44 12.32 14.56
N LEU A 66 22.97 11.23 15.16
CA LEU A 66 22.22 10.19 14.46
C LEU A 66 20.73 10.51 14.56
N THR A 67 20.07 10.64 13.41
CA THR A 67 18.61 10.75 13.32
C THR A 67 18.08 9.52 12.59
N ALA A 68 17.11 8.82 13.17
CA ALA A 68 16.55 7.58 12.66
C ALA A 68 15.01 7.62 12.67
N PHE A 69 14.41 6.97 11.68
CA PHE A 69 12.99 6.69 11.61
C PHE A 69 12.78 5.20 11.84
N ASP A 70 11.98 4.84 12.84
CA ASP A 70 11.68 3.45 13.18
C ASP A 70 10.20 3.15 12.93
N THR A 71 9.91 1.91 12.55
CA THR A 71 8.55 1.33 12.58
C THR A 71 8.48 0.22 13.63
N ALA A 72 7.27 -0.05 14.13
CA ALA A 72 7.03 -1.09 15.10
C ALA A 72 6.46 -2.36 14.46
N THR A 73 6.95 -3.49 14.95
CA THR A 73 6.31 -4.79 14.86
C THR A 73 5.74 -5.13 16.24
N ARG A 74 4.45 -5.47 16.33
CA ARG A 74 3.81 -5.85 17.59
C ARG A 74 3.22 -7.25 17.50
N PHE A 75 3.51 -8.06 18.52
CA PHE A 75 3.05 -9.43 18.64
C PHE A 75 1.86 -9.48 19.59
N TYR A 76 0.81 -10.19 19.18
CA TYR A 76 -0.44 -10.29 19.93
C TYR A 76 -0.82 -11.75 20.20
N ARG A 77 -1.34 -11.98 21.40
CA ARG A 77 -1.90 -13.27 21.82
C ARG A 77 -3.14 -13.04 22.69
N ARG A 78 -3.98 -14.06 22.83
CA ARG A 78 -5.01 -14.06 23.87
C ARG A 78 -4.35 -14.19 25.24
N ALA A 79 -4.93 -13.53 26.24
CA ALA A 79 -4.39 -13.54 27.60
C ALA A 79 -4.35 -14.94 28.24
N ASP A 80 -5.23 -15.84 27.81
CA ASP A 80 -5.30 -17.24 28.26
C ASP A 80 -4.35 -18.17 27.50
N GLY A 81 -3.59 -17.66 26.53
CA GLY A 81 -2.66 -18.42 25.70
C GLY A 81 -3.33 -19.31 24.64
N THR A 82 -4.64 -19.19 24.45
CA THR A 82 -5.38 -19.96 23.43
C THR A 82 -5.42 -19.24 22.07
N GLY A 83 -5.74 -20.00 21.04
CA GLY A 83 -5.96 -19.46 19.69
C GLY A 83 -4.66 -19.06 18.96
N PRO A 84 -4.81 -18.42 17.80
CA PRO A 84 -3.70 -18.04 16.93
C PRO A 84 -2.95 -16.82 17.48
N ALA A 85 -1.64 -16.80 17.23
CA ALA A 85 -0.85 -15.58 17.39
C ALA A 85 -1.08 -14.66 16.17
N VAL A 86 -1.26 -13.36 16.42
CA VAL A 86 -1.35 -12.36 15.34
C VAL A 86 -0.24 -11.34 15.52
N THR A 87 0.46 -11.00 14.44
CA THR A 87 1.54 -10.01 14.47
C THR A 87 1.19 -8.87 13.53
N LEU A 88 1.22 -7.64 14.04
CA LEU A 88 1.11 -6.44 13.22
C LEU A 88 2.52 -5.98 12.83
N VAL A 89 2.86 -6.08 11.55
CA VAL A 89 4.18 -5.74 11.00
C VAL A 89 4.05 -4.42 10.23
N GLY A 90 4.36 -3.30 10.89
CA GLY A 90 4.29 -1.96 10.30
C GLY A 90 5.42 -1.68 9.33
N VAL A 91 5.09 -1.24 8.11
CA VAL A 91 6.07 -0.92 7.06
C VAL A 91 5.94 0.50 6.51
N VAL A 92 7.00 0.97 5.88
CA VAL A 92 7.01 2.17 5.04
C VAL A 92 7.61 1.81 3.68
N HIS A 93 7.16 2.48 2.63
CA HIS A 93 7.53 2.13 1.25
C HIS A 93 8.95 2.53 0.84
N ILE A 94 9.61 3.38 1.63
CA ILE A 94 11.02 3.79 1.47
C ILE A 94 11.79 3.49 2.75
N GLY A 95 12.94 2.84 2.63
CA GLY A 95 13.73 2.37 3.77
C GLY A 95 15.02 1.68 3.33
N ASP A 96 15.97 1.49 4.23
CA ASP A 96 17.24 0.82 3.94
C ASP A 96 16.98 -0.66 3.61
N LYS A 97 17.83 -1.28 2.78
CA LYS A 97 17.64 -2.70 2.37
C LYS A 97 17.64 -3.66 3.58
N ALA A 98 18.54 -3.43 4.53
CA ALA A 98 18.63 -4.24 5.75
C ALA A 98 17.37 -4.17 6.62
N TYR A 99 16.61 -3.08 6.53
CA TYR A 99 15.32 -2.97 7.21
C TYR A 99 14.29 -3.94 6.62
N TYR A 100 14.18 -3.99 5.29
CA TYR A 100 13.27 -4.95 4.65
C TYR A 100 13.68 -6.40 4.89
N ASP A 101 14.99 -6.69 4.94
CA ASP A 101 15.50 -8.02 5.29
C ASP A 101 15.04 -8.41 6.71
N ALA A 102 15.19 -7.51 7.67
CA ALA A 102 14.75 -7.72 9.04
C ALA A 102 13.23 -7.94 9.17
N LEU A 103 12.42 -7.28 8.33
CA LEU A 103 10.97 -7.53 8.28
C LEU A 103 10.65 -8.89 7.65
N VAL A 104 11.34 -9.28 6.58
CA VAL A 104 11.16 -10.59 5.93
C VAL A 104 11.49 -11.72 6.89
N ASP A 105 12.50 -11.57 7.74
CA ASP A 105 12.82 -12.56 8.77
C ASP A 105 11.63 -12.77 9.71
N VAL A 106 11.03 -11.68 10.22
CA VAL A 106 9.82 -11.76 11.06
C VAL A 106 8.66 -12.40 10.30
N LEU A 107 8.41 -11.97 9.07
CA LEU A 107 7.27 -12.45 8.28
C LEU A 107 7.41 -13.94 7.95
N SER A 108 8.63 -14.44 7.79
CA SER A 108 8.91 -15.85 7.46
C SER A 108 8.62 -16.82 8.61
N ASP A 109 8.51 -16.31 9.85
CA ASP A 109 8.14 -17.10 11.03
C ASP A 109 6.61 -17.37 11.12
N HIS A 110 5.82 -16.87 10.17
CA HIS A 110 4.36 -16.98 10.19
C HIS A 110 3.84 -17.92 9.09
N GLU A 111 2.88 -18.77 9.45
CA GLU A 111 2.18 -19.66 8.51
C GLU A 111 1.41 -18.88 7.43
N ILE A 112 0.77 -17.77 7.80
CA ILE A 112 0.07 -16.88 6.85
C ILE A 112 0.55 -15.43 7.03
N VAL A 113 0.78 -14.75 5.90
CA VAL A 113 1.07 -13.31 5.85
C VAL A 113 0.00 -12.63 4.99
N LEU A 114 -0.82 -11.80 5.62
CA LEU A 114 -1.79 -10.93 4.96
C LEU A 114 -1.09 -9.63 4.58
N TYR A 115 -0.89 -9.34 3.30
CA TYR A 115 -0.14 -8.17 2.85
C TYR A 115 -0.97 -7.14 2.09
N GLU A 116 -0.57 -5.87 2.25
CA GLU A 116 -1.12 -4.72 1.53
C GLU A 116 -0.85 -4.80 0.02
N SER A 117 -1.90 -4.63 -0.79
CA SER A 117 -1.74 -4.44 -2.23
C SER A 117 -2.98 -3.83 -2.87
N VAL A 118 -2.80 -2.72 -3.59
CA VAL A 118 -3.87 -2.15 -4.42
C VAL A 118 -3.81 -2.83 -5.80
N LEU A 119 -4.68 -3.81 -6.00
CA LEU A 119 -4.75 -4.62 -7.23
C LEU A 119 -6.12 -4.45 -7.91
N PRO A 120 -6.22 -4.75 -9.22
CA PRO A 120 -7.50 -4.73 -9.90
C PRO A 120 -8.42 -5.87 -9.44
N ARG A 121 -9.71 -5.78 -9.75
CA ARG A 121 -10.65 -6.90 -9.56
C ARG A 121 -10.15 -8.19 -10.20
N GLY A 122 -10.52 -9.32 -9.59
CA GLY A 122 -10.06 -10.65 -10.02
C GLY A 122 -8.69 -11.06 -9.46
N ALA A 123 -7.95 -10.15 -8.83
CA ALA A 123 -6.65 -10.44 -8.22
C ALA A 123 -6.73 -11.07 -6.81
N PHE A 124 -7.91 -11.05 -6.18
CA PHE A 124 -8.12 -11.48 -4.78
C PHE A 124 -8.86 -12.83 -4.66
N GLY A 125 -8.85 -13.63 -5.73
CA GLY A 125 -9.54 -14.92 -5.79
C GLY A 125 -11.02 -14.82 -6.18
N THR A 126 -11.68 -15.98 -6.17
CA THR A 126 -12.99 -16.18 -6.82
C THR A 126 -14.06 -16.75 -5.90
N SER A 127 -13.77 -16.87 -4.59
CA SER A 127 -14.74 -17.28 -3.57
C SER A 127 -15.94 -16.31 -3.55
N GLY A 128 -17.14 -16.76 -3.17
CA GLY A 128 -18.32 -15.89 -3.07
C GLY A 128 -19.39 -16.50 -2.17
N ALA A 129 -20.28 -15.65 -1.64
CA ALA A 129 -21.35 -16.06 -0.73
C ALA A 129 -22.37 -16.98 -1.42
N ASP A 130 -22.59 -16.77 -2.72
CA ASP A 130 -23.46 -17.60 -3.56
C ASP A 130 -22.84 -17.93 -4.93
N ASP A 131 -23.51 -18.80 -5.69
CA ASP A 131 -23.05 -19.22 -7.02
C ASP A 131 -22.97 -18.07 -8.03
N ARG A 132 -23.82 -17.05 -7.89
CA ARG A 132 -23.84 -15.91 -8.80
C ARG A 132 -22.61 -15.05 -8.57
N GLU A 133 -22.28 -14.78 -7.31
CA GLU A 133 -21.07 -14.06 -6.94
C GLU A 133 -19.82 -14.82 -7.36
N ARG A 134 -19.77 -16.15 -7.14
CA ARG A 134 -18.69 -17.01 -7.62
C ARG A 134 -18.51 -16.91 -9.14
N GLN A 135 -19.60 -16.92 -9.90
CA GLN A 135 -19.54 -16.77 -11.36
C GLN A 135 -19.01 -15.38 -11.75
N ILE A 136 -19.48 -14.30 -11.12
CA ILE A 136 -19.01 -12.93 -11.36
C ILE A 136 -17.51 -12.81 -11.06
N ARG A 137 -17.06 -13.25 -9.89
CA ARG A 137 -15.65 -13.18 -9.51
C ARG A 137 -14.77 -14.06 -10.40
N THR A 138 -15.28 -15.19 -10.89
CA THR A 138 -14.59 -15.99 -11.93
C THR A 138 -14.39 -15.19 -13.21
N GLN A 139 -15.41 -14.45 -13.67
CA GLN A 139 -15.28 -13.58 -14.85
C GLN A 139 -14.28 -12.45 -14.61
N GLU A 140 -14.29 -11.82 -13.44
CA GLU A 140 -13.32 -10.80 -13.05
C GLU A 140 -11.88 -11.34 -13.05
N ALA A 141 -11.65 -12.54 -12.50
CA ALA A 141 -10.37 -13.22 -12.55
C ALA A 141 -9.92 -13.51 -14.01
N MET A 142 -10.83 -13.97 -14.88
CA MET A 142 -10.52 -14.16 -16.30
C MET A 142 -10.13 -12.85 -17.00
N LEU A 143 -10.78 -11.73 -16.66
CA LEU A 143 -10.44 -10.41 -17.20
C LEU A 143 -9.10 -9.89 -16.68
N PHE A 144 -8.80 -10.12 -15.41
CA PHE A 144 -7.48 -9.84 -14.84
C PHE A 144 -6.38 -10.63 -15.57
N LEU A 145 -6.55 -11.93 -15.76
CA LEU A 145 -5.62 -12.78 -16.50
C LEU A 145 -5.46 -12.32 -17.96
N ARG A 146 -6.53 -11.88 -18.62
CA ARG A 146 -6.43 -11.26 -19.96
C ARG A 146 -5.52 -10.04 -19.94
N GLY A 147 -5.64 -9.15 -18.95
CA GLY A 147 -4.75 -8.00 -18.82
C GLY A 147 -3.27 -8.39 -18.70
N LEU A 148 -2.98 -9.48 -17.97
CA LEU A 148 -1.62 -10.03 -17.88
C LEU A 148 -1.12 -10.58 -19.22
N VAL A 149 -1.98 -11.31 -19.95
CA VAL A 149 -1.67 -11.79 -21.32
C VAL A 149 -1.45 -10.63 -22.28
N GLU A 150 -2.25 -9.57 -22.21
CA GLU A 150 -2.08 -8.34 -23.00
C GLU A 150 -0.71 -7.70 -22.73
N GLY A 151 -0.31 -7.62 -21.45
CA GLY A 151 1.02 -7.15 -21.05
C GLY A 151 2.15 -8.00 -21.62
N PHE A 152 2.00 -9.33 -21.59
CA PHE A 152 2.95 -10.27 -22.19
C PHE A 152 3.08 -10.07 -23.71
N VAL A 153 1.95 -9.98 -24.41
CA VAL A 153 1.89 -9.78 -25.86
C VAL A 153 2.51 -8.44 -26.26
N ALA A 154 2.23 -7.38 -25.50
CA ALA A 154 2.81 -6.06 -25.75
C ALA A 154 4.35 -6.06 -25.64
N ALA A 155 4.91 -6.87 -24.74
CA ALA A 155 6.36 -6.99 -24.54
C ALA A 155 7.03 -7.95 -25.52
N ASN A 156 6.37 -9.05 -25.89
CA ASN A 156 6.98 -10.17 -26.62
C ASN A 156 6.48 -10.35 -28.06
N GLY A 157 5.42 -9.63 -28.46
CA GLY A 157 4.81 -9.73 -29.79
C GLY A 157 4.11 -11.07 -30.06
N ARG A 158 3.87 -11.89 -29.04
CA ARG A 158 3.14 -13.17 -29.11
C ARG A 158 2.41 -13.49 -27.82
N VAL A 159 1.39 -14.35 -27.88
CA VAL A 159 0.77 -14.97 -26.69
C VAL A 159 1.76 -15.89 -25.97
N PRO A 160 1.62 -16.08 -24.65
CA PRO A 160 2.43 -17.03 -23.90
C PRO A 160 2.09 -18.47 -24.32
N ALA A 161 3.09 -19.32 -24.41
CA ALA A 161 2.98 -20.72 -24.80
C ALA A 161 2.39 -21.59 -23.68
N SER A 162 2.56 -21.18 -22.43
CA SER A 162 2.02 -21.87 -21.25
C SER A 162 1.65 -20.87 -20.15
N THR A 163 0.90 -21.34 -19.15
CA THR A 163 0.62 -20.57 -17.94
C THR A 163 1.88 -20.32 -17.11
N GLU A 164 2.86 -21.23 -17.15
CA GLU A 164 4.15 -21.09 -16.48
C GLU A 164 4.96 -19.94 -17.08
N GLU A 165 5.04 -19.86 -18.42
CA GLU A 165 5.73 -18.74 -19.09
C GLU A 165 5.08 -17.38 -18.75
N LEU A 166 3.74 -17.34 -18.70
CA LEU A 166 3.04 -16.12 -18.31
C LEU A 166 3.34 -15.76 -16.84
N ARG A 167 3.33 -16.75 -15.94
CA ARG A 167 3.64 -16.56 -14.53
C ARG A 167 5.03 -15.96 -14.35
N ASP A 168 6.04 -16.56 -14.97
CA ASP A 168 7.43 -16.12 -14.84
C ASP A 168 7.58 -14.67 -15.33
N PHE A 169 6.99 -14.33 -16.48
CA PHE A 169 6.99 -12.97 -17.00
C PHE A 169 6.37 -11.95 -16.04
N VAL A 170 5.26 -12.32 -15.38
CA VAL A 170 4.53 -11.45 -14.45
C VAL A 170 5.29 -11.30 -13.14
N VAL A 171 5.72 -12.40 -12.54
CA VAL A 171 6.37 -12.44 -11.21
C VAL A 171 7.77 -11.82 -11.24
N GLU A 172 8.52 -11.99 -12.35
CA GLU A 172 9.82 -11.32 -12.53
C GLU A 172 9.68 -9.78 -12.49
N ARG A 173 8.54 -9.25 -12.92
CA ARG A 173 8.28 -7.80 -12.95
C ARG A 173 7.69 -7.27 -11.65
N ASP A 174 6.84 -8.06 -11.01
CA ASP A 174 6.22 -7.73 -9.73
C ASP A 174 5.85 -9.00 -8.97
N SER A 175 6.70 -9.37 -8.00
CA SER A 175 6.50 -10.60 -7.22
C SER A 175 5.21 -10.57 -6.38
N ARG A 176 4.64 -9.39 -6.11
CA ARG A 176 3.34 -9.25 -5.41
C ARG A 176 2.19 -9.87 -6.18
N LEU A 177 2.36 -10.10 -7.49
CA LEU A 177 1.37 -10.73 -8.35
C LEU A 177 1.45 -12.27 -8.34
N ALA A 178 2.44 -12.88 -7.69
CA ALA A 178 2.59 -14.33 -7.65
C ALA A 178 1.34 -15.05 -7.09
N ARG A 179 0.87 -14.62 -5.91
CA ARG A 179 -0.35 -15.16 -5.31
C ARG A 179 -1.63 -14.75 -6.07
N PRO A 180 -1.85 -13.46 -6.42
CA PRO A 180 -2.96 -13.05 -7.27
C PRO A 180 -3.08 -13.84 -8.57
N PHE A 181 -1.96 -14.13 -9.23
CA PHE A 181 -1.92 -14.96 -10.42
C PHE A 181 -2.47 -16.36 -10.14
N ALA A 182 -1.96 -17.03 -9.09
CA ALA A 182 -2.42 -18.35 -8.71
C ALA A 182 -3.91 -18.39 -8.34
N LEU A 183 -4.38 -17.39 -7.58
CA LEU A 183 -5.77 -17.24 -7.19
C LEU A 183 -6.70 -17.06 -8.39
N ALA A 184 -6.29 -16.24 -9.37
CA ALA A 184 -7.09 -15.96 -10.55
C ALA A 184 -7.24 -17.18 -11.49
N PHE A 185 -6.34 -18.16 -11.40
CA PHE A 185 -6.44 -19.42 -12.15
C PHE A 185 -7.39 -20.46 -11.52
N MET A 186 -8.09 -20.11 -10.45
CA MET A 186 -9.13 -20.94 -9.84
C MET A 186 -10.50 -20.31 -10.04
N ASP A 187 -11.47 -21.06 -10.56
CA ASP A 187 -12.86 -20.62 -10.62
C ASP A 187 -13.53 -20.63 -9.23
N GLY A 188 -14.68 -19.96 -9.12
CA GLY A 188 -15.37 -19.79 -7.84
C GLY A 188 -15.92 -21.08 -7.22
N TRP A 189 -15.83 -22.20 -7.95
CA TRP A 189 -16.18 -23.54 -7.48
C TRP A 189 -14.94 -24.40 -7.19
N GLY A 190 -13.75 -23.79 -7.15
CA GLY A 190 -12.51 -24.44 -6.74
C GLY A 190 -11.85 -25.30 -7.82
N ARG A 191 -12.20 -25.10 -9.10
CA ARG A 191 -11.57 -25.81 -10.23
C ARG A 191 -10.61 -24.90 -10.99
N ALA A 192 -9.52 -25.49 -11.50
CA ALA A 192 -8.56 -24.74 -12.29
C ALA A 192 -9.16 -24.27 -13.63
N LEU A 193 -8.89 -23.01 -13.99
CA LEU A 193 -9.19 -22.49 -15.32
C LEU A 193 -8.30 -23.18 -16.36
N SER A 194 -8.87 -23.48 -17.52
CA SER A 194 -8.11 -23.98 -18.66
C SER A 194 -7.59 -22.80 -19.49
N PHE A 195 -6.29 -22.79 -19.79
CA PHE A 195 -5.63 -21.86 -20.72
C PHE A 195 -5.14 -22.60 -21.96
N ALA A 196 -5.38 -22.02 -23.14
CA ALA A 196 -4.84 -22.52 -24.39
C ALA A 196 -4.35 -21.37 -25.27
N ALA A 197 -3.09 -21.43 -25.71
CA ALA A 197 -2.60 -20.61 -26.80
C ALA A 197 -3.19 -21.14 -28.12
N LEU A 198 -3.86 -20.27 -28.86
CA LEU A 198 -4.42 -20.58 -30.17
C LEU A 198 -3.41 -20.15 -31.23
N GLY A 199 -3.04 -21.08 -32.10
CA GLY A 199 -2.00 -20.89 -33.10
C GLY A 199 -2.28 -19.76 -34.11
N ALA A 200 -1.31 -19.51 -34.99
CA ALA A 200 -1.34 -18.46 -36.01
C ALA A 200 -2.50 -18.57 -37.05
N GLU A 201 -3.29 -19.65 -37.00
CA GLU A 201 -4.51 -19.83 -37.81
C GLU A 201 -5.59 -18.77 -37.50
N SER A 202 -5.47 -18.02 -36.40
CA SER A 202 -6.32 -16.87 -36.10
C SER A 202 -6.11 -15.68 -37.03
N GLY A 203 -5.05 -15.67 -37.85
CA GLY A 203 -4.74 -14.60 -38.82
C GLY A 203 -4.32 -13.28 -38.18
N ARG A 204 -4.07 -13.24 -36.86
CA ARG A 204 -3.64 -12.04 -36.13
C ARG A 204 -2.16 -12.06 -35.78
N GLU A 205 -1.55 -10.88 -35.89
CA GLU A 205 -0.19 -10.62 -35.44
C GLU A 205 -0.12 -10.82 -33.92
N GLY A 206 0.65 -11.83 -33.48
CA GLY A 206 0.82 -12.19 -32.07
C GLY A 206 0.01 -13.37 -31.54
N GLY A 207 -0.86 -13.99 -32.34
CA GLY A 207 -1.66 -15.16 -31.92
C GLY A 207 -2.88 -14.83 -31.05
N ASP A 208 -3.69 -15.83 -30.72
CA ASP A 208 -4.89 -15.68 -29.87
C ASP A 208 -4.81 -16.63 -28.67
N PHE A 209 -5.69 -16.48 -27.69
CA PHE A 209 -5.73 -17.36 -26.51
C PHE A 209 -7.17 -17.67 -26.11
N ARG A 210 -7.33 -18.70 -25.29
CA ARG A 210 -8.60 -19.05 -24.65
C ARG A 210 -8.38 -19.33 -23.17
N LEU A 211 -9.17 -18.66 -22.33
CA LEU A 211 -9.41 -19.02 -20.93
C LEU A 211 -10.82 -19.62 -20.81
N SER A 212 -10.97 -20.66 -19.99
CA SER A 212 -12.29 -21.27 -19.77
C SER A 212 -12.50 -21.88 -18.39
N SER A 213 -13.75 -21.83 -17.92
CA SER A 213 -14.29 -22.55 -16.75
C SER A 213 -15.57 -23.28 -17.16
N LEU A 214 -15.80 -24.48 -16.61
CA LEU A 214 -16.97 -25.34 -16.90
C LEU A 214 -18.22 -24.95 -16.12
N GLY A 215 -18.34 -23.69 -15.68
CA GLY A 215 -19.48 -23.24 -14.86
C GLY A 215 -19.59 -23.99 -13.54
N ARG A 216 -20.75 -23.92 -12.88
CA ARG A 216 -20.98 -24.54 -11.55
C ARG A 216 -20.99 -26.06 -11.54
N ASP A 217 -21.57 -26.70 -12.55
CA ASP A 217 -21.74 -28.15 -12.58
C ASP A 217 -20.46 -28.90 -12.98
N GLY A 218 -19.45 -28.17 -13.48
CA GLY A 218 -18.16 -28.73 -13.87
C GLY A 218 -18.26 -29.60 -15.12
N ARG A 219 -19.26 -29.38 -15.98
CA ARG A 219 -19.50 -30.16 -17.19
C ARG A 219 -19.62 -29.23 -18.39
N ALA A 220 -19.10 -29.68 -19.52
CA ALA A 220 -19.21 -28.92 -20.76
C ALA A 220 -20.69 -28.68 -21.14
N GLY A 221 -21.00 -27.44 -21.54
CA GLY A 221 -22.33 -26.99 -21.91
C GLY A 221 -23.04 -26.23 -20.79
N GLY A 222 -24.28 -26.62 -20.50
CA GLY A 222 -25.09 -26.00 -19.45
C GLY A 222 -25.78 -24.68 -19.86
N ARG A 223 -26.45 -24.07 -18.88
CA ARG A 223 -27.14 -22.78 -18.98
C ARG A 223 -27.07 -22.03 -17.66
N ASP A 224 -27.32 -20.73 -17.69
CA ASP A 224 -27.33 -19.89 -16.50
C ASP A 224 -25.99 -19.99 -15.72
N LEU A 225 -26.01 -20.51 -14.50
CA LEU A 225 -24.82 -20.70 -13.65
C LEU A 225 -23.96 -21.91 -14.07
N ASP A 226 -24.55 -22.86 -14.80
CA ASP A 226 -23.86 -24.04 -15.30
C ASP A 226 -23.23 -23.79 -16.68
N LEU A 227 -23.35 -22.58 -17.22
CA LEU A 227 -22.80 -22.23 -18.53
C LEU A 227 -21.26 -22.20 -18.49
N ASP A 228 -20.64 -22.85 -19.48
CA ASP A 228 -19.21 -22.70 -19.77
C ASP A 228 -18.83 -21.21 -19.97
N LEU A 229 -17.96 -20.70 -19.10
CA LEU A 229 -17.37 -19.38 -19.25
C LEU A 229 -16.19 -19.49 -20.20
N VAL A 230 -16.21 -18.74 -21.31
CA VAL A 230 -15.12 -18.73 -22.28
C VAL A 230 -14.71 -17.29 -22.56
N LEU A 231 -13.46 -16.96 -22.25
CA LEU A 231 -12.83 -15.71 -22.67
C LEU A 231 -11.81 -16.04 -23.74
N SER A 232 -12.20 -15.73 -24.97
CA SER A 232 -11.34 -15.78 -26.15
C SER A 232 -11.26 -14.38 -26.75
N ARG A 233 -10.14 -14.06 -27.41
CA ARG A 233 -9.84 -12.79 -28.08
C ARG A 233 -9.23 -11.72 -27.17
N LEU A 234 -8.08 -11.23 -27.61
CA LEU A 234 -7.62 -9.88 -27.33
C LEU A 234 -8.55 -8.89 -28.07
N PRO A 235 -8.92 -7.74 -27.48
CA PRO A 235 -9.68 -6.72 -28.20
C PRO A 235 -8.97 -6.37 -29.52
N GLU A 236 -9.74 -6.12 -30.59
CA GLU A 236 -9.15 -5.48 -31.77
C GLU A 236 -8.56 -4.15 -31.32
N ARG A 237 -7.32 -3.87 -31.71
CA ARG A 237 -6.71 -2.57 -31.48
C ARG A 237 -7.68 -1.54 -32.07
N ALA A 238 -8.35 -0.77 -31.22
CA ALA A 238 -9.31 0.22 -31.71
C ALA A 238 -8.58 1.14 -32.70
N PRO A 239 -9.14 1.42 -33.89
CA PRO A 239 -8.59 2.47 -34.73
C PRO A 239 -8.69 3.77 -33.93
N ASP A 240 -7.54 4.41 -33.69
CA ASP A 240 -7.33 5.59 -32.85
C ASP A 240 -8.62 6.37 -32.58
N ALA A 241 -9.26 6.08 -31.44
CA ALA A 241 -10.25 6.99 -30.89
C ALA A 241 -9.50 8.29 -30.59
N GLY A 242 -9.93 9.39 -31.22
CA GLY A 242 -9.34 10.72 -31.03
C GLY A 242 -9.14 11.08 -29.56
N PRO A 243 -8.25 12.06 -29.28
CA PRO A 243 -7.22 12.00 -28.25
C PRO A 243 -7.78 11.60 -26.88
N SER A 244 -7.91 10.30 -26.67
CA SER A 244 -8.00 9.66 -25.37
C SER A 244 -6.93 8.60 -25.39
N ALA A 245 -5.75 9.03 -24.93
CA ALA A 245 -4.55 8.25 -24.68
C ALA A 245 -4.42 6.96 -25.51
N ALA A 246 -3.86 7.10 -26.72
CA ALA A 246 -3.02 6.03 -27.24
C ALA A 246 -2.12 5.54 -26.09
N PRO A 247 -1.81 4.23 -25.97
CA PRO A 247 -0.64 3.85 -25.22
C PRO A 247 0.52 4.41 -26.02
N ALA A 248 0.89 5.66 -25.72
CA ALA A 248 2.18 6.19 -26.03
C ALA A 248 3.12 5.05 -25.68
N ARG A 249 3.96 4.65 -26.63
CA ARG A 249 5.21 3.98 -26.28
C ARG A 249 5.71 4.75 -25.06
N ARG A 250 5.61 4.16 -23.87
CA ARG A 250 6.09 4.76 -22.62
C ARG A 250 7.60 4.78 -22.82
N LYS A 251 8.08 5.80 -23.54
CA LYS A 251 9.46 6.26 -23.48
C LYS A 251 9.66 6.53 -22.00
N ASP A 252 10.47 5.71 -21.35
CA ASP A 252 10.97 5.84 -19.99
C ASP A 252 10.21 6.90 -19.18
N GLY A 253 9.02 6.53 -18.71
CA GLY A 253 8.39 7.25 -17.62
C GLY A 253 9.29 7.01 -16.42
N ARG A 254 10.30 7.87 -16.24
CA ARG A 254 11.26 7.79 -15.14
C ARG A 254 10.54 7.43 -13.85
N ASP A 255 10.98 6.36 -13.20
CA ASP A 255 10.43 5.88 -11.95
C ASP A 255 10.67 6.91 -10.85
N LEU A 256 9.68 7.80 -10.65
CA LEU A 256 9.76 8.93 -9.73
C LEU A 256 10.01 8.47 -8.28
N TYR A 257 9.45 7.33 -7.90
CA TYR A 257 9.68 6.74 -6.58
C TYR A 257 11.12 6.21 -6.47
N GLY A 258 11.63 5.61 -7.54
CA GLY A 258 13.04 5.21 -7.65
C GLY A 258 14.01 6.40 -7.58
N GLU A 259 13.69 7.53 -8.24
CA GLU A 259 14.48 8.76 -8.18
C GLU A 259 14.54 9.31 -6.74
N LEU A 260 13.39 9.38 -6.05
CA LEU A 260 13.32 9.82 -4.66
C LEU A 260 14.10 8.89 -3.72
N ALA A 261 13.92 7.58 -3.85
CA ALA A 261 14.63 6.58 -3.06
C ALA A 261 16.15 6.67 -3.28
N GLY A 262 16.57 6.79 -4.55
CA GLY A 262 17.97 6.97 -4.92
C GLY A 262 18.59 8.24 -4.33
N ALA A 263 17.86 9.35 -4.33
CA ALA A 263 18.35 10.59 -3.74
C ALA A 263 18.40 10.55 -2.20
N LEU A 264 17.54 9.78 -1.55
CA LEU A 264 17.61 9.54 -0.10
C LEU A 264 18.63 8.44 0.28
N GLY A 265 19.22 7.76 -0.71
CA GLY A 265 20.10 6.60 -0.50
C GLY A 265 19.37 5.46 0.23
N VAL A 266 18.11 5.23 -0.09
CA VAL A 266 17.25 4.17 0.47
C VAL A 266 16.71 3.28 -0.66
N ALA A 267 16.12 2.15 -0.29
CA ALA A 267 15.47 1.21 -1.19
C ALA A 267 13.93 1.33 -1.14
N LEU A 268 13.28 0.82 -2.18
CA LEU A 268 11.82 0.68 -2.26
C LEU A 268 11.39 -0.67 -1.73
N GLN A 269 10.30 -0.72 -0.96
CA GLN A 269 9.73 -1.95 -0.40
C GLN A 269 9.46 -2.99 -1.49
N VAL A 270 8.75 -2.60 -2.55
CA VAL A 270 8.34 -3.49 -3.65
C VAL A 270 9.51 -4.10 -4.43
N ARG A 271 10.71 -3.49 -4.34
CA ARG A 271 11.93 -4.02 -4.96
C ARG A 271 12.81 -4.81 -3.99
N SER A 272 12.54 -4.70 -2.70
CA SER A 272 13.40 -5.25 -1.65
C SER A 272 12.83 -6.51 -1.02
N ILE A 273 11.51 -6.74 -1.18
CA ILE A 273 10.81 -7.89 -0.65
C ILE A 273 10.31 -8.75 -1.81
N ASP A 274 10.62 -10.03 -1.76
CA ASP A 274 10.05 -11.04 -2.65
C ASP A 274 8.78 -11.63 -2.03
N TYR A 275 7.65 -11.45 -2.70
CA TYR A 275 6.32 -11.88 -2.26
C TYR A 275 5.93 -13.25 -2.83
N ASP A 276 6.74 -13.88 -3.69
CA ASP A 276 6.46 -15.22 -4.21
C ASP A 276 6.76 -16.30 -3.15
N ARG A 277 5.90 -16.35 -2.13
CA ARG A 277 6.06 -17.19 -0.94
C ARG A 277 4.78 -17.92 -0.61
N ALA A 278 4.92 -19.16 -0.15
CA ALA A 278 3.78 -19.92 0.36
C ALA A 278 3.19 -19.22 1.60
N GLY A 279 1.86 -19.21 1.71
CA GLY A 279 1.14 -18.58 2.82
C GLY A 279 1.05 -17.05 2.76
N TRP A 280 1.63 -16.40 1.75
CA TRP A 280 1.48 -14.95 1.57
C TRP A 280 0.23 -14.67 0.73
N GLU A 281 -0.71 -13.93 1.31
CA GLU A 281 -2.04 -13.69 0.77
C GLU A 281 -2.28 -12.17 0.65
N PRO A 282 -2.72 -11.68 -0.52
CA PRO A 282 -3.15 -10.29 -0.64
C PRO A 282 -4.42 -10.09 0.20
N ALA A 283 -4.41 -9.11 1.09
CA ALA A 283 -5.53 -8.76 1.94
C ALA A 283 -5.80 -7.26 1.80
N ASP A 284 -6.61 -6.90 0.80
CA ASP A 284 -6.99 -5.51 0.52
C ASP A 284 -8.23 -5.50 -0.36
N LEU A 285 -8.73 -4.31 -0.68
CA LEU A 285 -9.83 -4.12 -1.62
C LEU A 285 -9.32 -3.85 -3.04
N PRO A 286 -10.05 -4.33 -4.07
CA PRO A 286 -9.81 -3.89 -5.43
C PRO A 286 -9.96 -2.38 -5.56
N LEU A 287 -9.07 -1.75 -6.34
CA LEU A 287 -9.13 -0.30 -6.58
C LEU A 287 -10.49 0.14 -7.15
N GLU A 288 -11.04 -0.65 -8.06
CA GLU A 288 -12.34 -0.36 -8.67
C GLU A 288 -13.49 -0.49 -7.68
N GLU A 289 -13.36 -1.29 -6.63
CA GLU A 289 -14.36 -1.34 -5.56
C GLU A 289 -14.29 -0.11 -4.67
N LEU A 290 -13.08 0.34 -4.32
CA LEU A 290 -12.88 1.61 -3.61
C LEU A 290 -13.49 2.78 -4.40
N LEU A 291 -13.28 2.81 -5.72
CA LEU A 291 -13.87 3.81 -6.63
C LEU A 291 -15.40 3.72 -6.70
N ASP A 292 -15.96 2.52 -6.83
CA ASP A 292 -17.42 2.32 -6.86
C ASP A 292 -18.10 2.80 -5.58
N ARG A 293 -17.47 2.58 -4.42
CA ARG A 293 -17.99 3.02 -3.12
C ARG A 293 -18.04 4.54 -3.01
N LEU A 294 -17.00 5.23 -3.47
CA LEU A 294 -16.98 6.70 -3.53
C LEU A 294 -18.07 7.23 -4.47
N TRP A 295 -18.18 6.66 -5.67
CA TRP A 295 -19.20 7.08 -6.63
C TRP A 295 -20.60 6.89 -6.04
N LYS A 296 -20.92 5.72 -5.49
CA LYS A 296 -22.23 5.44 -4.87
C LYS A 296 -22.60 6.44 -3.77
N ARG A 297 -21.62 6.99 -3.05
CA ARG A 297 -21.82 8.00 -2.00
C ARG A 297 -21.76 9.44 -2.51
N GLY A 298 -21.37 9.66 -3.78
CA GLY A 298 -21.18 10.99 -4.34
C GLY A 298 -19.97 11.74 -3.79
N GLU A 299 -18.99 11.01 -3.29
CA GLU A 299 -17.81 11.56 -2.60
C GLU A 299 -16.62 11.72 -3.55
N ARG A 300 -15.75 12.69 -3.25
CA ARG A 300 -14.49 12.93 -3.97
C ARG A 300 -13.31 12.78 -3.03
N SER A 301 -12.28 12.07 -3.50
CA SER A 301 -11.03 11.86 -2.79
C SER A 301 -9.92 12.67 -3.44
N ALA A 302 -9.26 13.53 -2.67
CA ALA A 302 -8.14 14.34 -3.18
C ALA A 302 -6.93 13.45 -3.50
N ALA A 303 -6.72 12.39 -2.72
CA ALA A 303 -5.66 11.41 -2.96
C ALA A 303 -5.85 10.69 -4.31
N LEU A 304 -7.07 10.25 -4.62
CA LEU A 304 -7.37 9.61 -5.91
C LEU A 304 -7.38 10.58 -7.08
N GLU A 305 -7.82 11.83 -6.89
CA GLU A 305 -7.73 12.85 -7.93
C GLU A 305 -6.26 13.16 -8.28
N MET A 306 -5.37 13.20 -7.28
CA MET A 306 -3.94 13.36 -7.50
C MET A 306 -3.33 12.16 -8.25
N LEU A 307 -3.73 10.94 -7.92
CA LEU A 307 -3.26 9.71 -8.57
C LEU A 307 -3.81 9.53 -9.99
N SER A 308 -5.06 9.94 -10.21
CA SER A 308 -5.78 9.83 -11.49
C SER A 308 -5.58 11.01 -12.41
N ALA A 309 -4.90 12.07 -11.95
CA ALA A 309 -4.65 13.25 -12.76
C ALA A 309 -3.65 12.92 -13.88
N ASP A 310 -4.19 12.54 -15.05
CA ASP A 310 -3.50 12.56 -16.34
C ASP A 310 -3.22 14.01 -16.75
N GLY A 311 -2.32 14.68 -16.04
CA GLY A 311 -2.11 16.12 -16.15
C GLY A 311 -0.66 16.53 -15.96
N GLY A 312 -0.10 17.20 -16.98
CA GLY A 312 1.24 17.80 -16.95
C GLY A 312 1.44 18.84 -15.83
N PHE A 313 0.37 19.39 -15.26
CA PHE A 313 0.44 20.32 -14.13
C PHE A 313 0.76 19.61 -12.81
N ALA A 314 0.01 18.57 -12.43
CA ALA A 314 0.28 17.79 -11.23
C ALA A 314 1.64 17.08 -11.32
N GLN A 315 1.94 16.49 -12.48
CA GLN A 315 3.26 15.92 -12.78
C GLN A 315 4.37 17.00 -12.79
N GLY A 316 4.07 18.22 -13.22
CA GLY A 316 5.00 19.34 -13.21
C GLY A 316 5.35 19.82 -11.80
N VAL A 317 4.34 19.94 -10.92
CA VAL A 317 4.53 20.25 -9.49
C VAL A 317 5.31 19.14 -8.79
N LEU A 318 4.95 17.87 -9.01
CA LEU A 318 5.68 16.74 -8.45
C LEU A 318 7.14 16.70 -8.95
N ARG A 319 7.38 16.97 -10.23
CA ARG A 319 8.74 17.08 -10.79
C ARG A 319 9.52 18.26 -10.21
N PHE A 320 8.88 19.39 -9.98
CA PHE A 320 9.50 20.52 -9.30
C PHE A 320 9.88 20.15 -7.86
N LEU A 321 8.99 19.46 -7.12
CA LEU A 321 9.29 18.95 -5.78
C LEU A 321 10.44 17.92 -5.80
N LEU A 322 10.52 17.05 -6.81
CA LEU A 322 11.66 16.15 -6.99
C LEU A 322 12.93 16.89 -7.41
N SER A 323 12.84 18.04 -8.09
CA SER A 323 14.01 18.84 -8.47
C SER A 323 14.70 19.52 -7.29
N ILE A 324 13.99 19.71 -6.17
CA ILE A 324 14.56 20.23 -4.91
C ILE A 324 15.05 19.11 -3.98
N VAL A 325 14.81 17.84 -4.33
CA VAL A 325 15.34 16.68 -3.59
C VAL A 325 16.85 16.64 -3.72
N SER A 326 17.53 16.41 -2.60
CA SER A 326 18.98 16.45 -2.51
C SER A 326 19.50 15.18 -1.82
N ASN A 327 20.60 14.62 -2.31
CA ASN A 327 21.35 13.56 -1.62
C ASN A 327 22.22 14.12 -0.47
N SER A 328 21.66 15.04 0.31
CA SER A 328 22.34 15.64 1.45
C SER A 328 21.83 15.05 2.77
N PRO A 329 22.71 14.87 3.77
CA PRO A 329 22.31 14.42 5.10
C PRO A 329 21.22 15.29 5.74
N SER A 330 21.30 16.61 5.55
CA SER A 330 20.31 17.56 6.07
C SER A 330 18.91 17.34 5.48
N PHE A 331 18.82 17.04 4.18
CA PHE A 331 17.55 16.73 3.53
C PHE A 331 16.97 15.41 4.03
N LYS A 332 17.77 14.34 4.09
CA LYS A 332 17.33 13.04 4.66
C LYS A 332 16.85 13.19 6.11
N ARG A 333 17.54 14.00 6.93
CA ARG A 333 17.11 14.31 8.30
C ARG A 333 15.74 15.00 8.34
N MET A 334 15.51 15.99 7.48
CA MET A 334 14.23 16.69 7.38
C MET A 334 13.09 15.71 7.04
N VAL A 335 13.31 14.81 6.08
CA VAL A 335 12.34 13.77 5.72
C VAL A 335 12.05 12.84 6.91
N ILE A 336 13.09 12.35 7.59
CA ILE A 336 12.92 11.50 8.79
C ILE A 336 12.12 12.21 9.88
N GLN A 337 12.40 13.49 10.14
CA GLN A 337 11.68 14.26 11.15
C GLN A 337 10.22 14.47 10.76
N ALA A 338 9.95 14.79 9.50
CA ALA A 338 8.60 14.94 8.98
C ALA A 338 7.78 13.65 9.08
N LEU A 339 8.37 12.49 8.73
CA LEU A 339 7.71 11.19 8.85
C LEU A 339 7.40 10.82 10.31
N GLY A 340 8.31 11.09 11.24
CA GLY A 340 8.07 10.85 12.67
C GLY A 340 6.94 11.70 13.25
N GLN A 341 6.88 12.98 12.87
CA GLN A 341 5.81 13.88 13.30
C GLN A 341 4.48 13.53 12.65
N ALA A 342 4.50 13.12 11.37
CA ALA A 342 3.32 12.62 10.69
C ALA A 342 2.78 11.38 11.40
N GLY A 343 3.61 10.46 11.89
CA GLY A 343 3.15 9.30 12.65
C GLY A 343 2.21 9.56 13.83
N GLU A 344 2.42 10.68 14.53
CA GLU A 344 1.60 11.08 15.68
C GLU A 344 0.27 11.77 15.29
N GLY A 345 0.07 12.05 13.98
CA GLY A 345 -1.09 12.76 13.46
C GLY A 345 -1.37 12.56 11.96
N ALA A 346 -0.97 11.43 11.37
CA ALA A 346 -0.95 11.22 9.90
C ALA A 346 -2.36 11.26 9.33
N SER A 347 -3.30 10.79 10.12
CA SER A 347 -4.74 10.83 9.86
C SER A 347 -5.35 12.22 10.04
N ALA A 348 -4.68 13.18 10.68
CA ALA A 348 -5.18 14.54 10.88
C ALA A 348 -4.94 15.47 9.65
N GLY A 349 -4.05 15.08 8.73
CA GLY A 349 -3.78 15.82 7.50
C GLY A 349 -4.63 15.38 6.29
N LEU A 350 -5.28 14.23 6.38
CA LEU A 350 -6.18 13.73 5.35
C LEU A 350 -7.60 14.23 5.62
N GLY A 351 -8.33 14.59 4.56
CA GLY A 351 -9.77 14.83 4.68
C GLY A 351 -10.48 13.58 5.20
N GLU A 352 -11.63 13.74 5.84
CA GLU A 352 -12.39 12.62 6.43
C GLU A 352 -12.67 11.49 5.43
N VAL A 353 -12.98 11.85 4.17
CA VAL A 353 -13.20 10.92 3.06
C VAL A 353 -11.93 10.13 2.73
N ASP A 354 -10.77 10.80 2.63
CA ASP A 354 -9.49 10.15 2.32
C ASP A 354 -9.04 9.25 3.46
N ARG A 355 -9.24 9.65 4.72
CA ARG A 355 -8.94 8.82 5.89
C ARG A 355 -9.76 7.53 5.88
N ARG A 356 -11.07 7.62 5.64
CA ARG A 356 -11.95 6.46 5.59
C ARG A 356 -11.60 5.52 4.42
N LEU A 357 -11.31 6.08 3.25
CA LEU A 357 -10.97 5.29 2.06
C LEU A 357 -9.60 4.60 2.19
N ILE A 358 -8.60 5.35 2.64
CA ILE A 358 -7.22 4.88 2.69
C ILE A 358 -7.00 3.95 3.87
N LEU A 359 -7.62 4.20 5.02
CA LEU A 359 -7.41 3.43 6.24
C LEU A 359 -8.62 2.52 6.54
N ASP A 360 -9.75 3.12 6.94
CA ASP A 360 -10.86 2.39 7.57
C ASP A 360 -11.40 1.25 6.68
N GLU A 361 -11.77 1.54 5.43
CA GLU A 361 -12.38 0.52 4.55
C GLU A 361 -11.40 -0.59 4.12
N ARG A 362 -10.11 -0.27 4.03
CA ARG A 362 -9.07 -1.24 3.67
C ARG A 362 -8.72 -2.13 4.87
N ASN A 363 -8.70 -1.54 6.07
CA ASN A 363 -8.53 -2.30 7.31
C ASN A 363 -9.68 -3.27 7.55
N ASP A 364 -10.92 -2.83 7.34
CA ASP A 364 -12.09 -3.70 7.47
C ASP A 364 -11.99 -4.96 6.58
N ALA A 365 -11.49 -4.81 5.35
CA ALA A 365 -11.30 -5.92 4.42
C ALA A 365 -10.25 -6.94 4.92
N VAL A 366 -9.14 -6.45 5.48
CA VAL A 366 -8.11 -7.30 6.10
C VAL A 366 -8.67 -8.04 7.31
N ILE A 367 -9.44 -7.35 8.16
CA ILE A 367 -10.05 -7.93 9.36
C ILE A 367 -11.09 -9.00 9.00
N GLU A 368 -11.87 -8.79 7.95
CA GLU A 368 -12.79 -9.81 7.43
C GLU A 368 -12.02 -11.05 6.97
N HIS A 369 -10.95 -10.87 6.18
CA HIS A 369 -10.12 -11.99 5.75
C HIS A 369 -9.50 -12.73 6.94
N LEU A 370 -9.00 -12.01 7.96
CA LEU A 370 -8.53 -12.61 9.20
C LEU A 370 -9.64 -13.43 9.87
N ARG A 371 -10.86 -12.90 9.97
CA ARG A 371 -12.00 -13.59 10.59
C ARG A 371 -12.34 -14.89 9.85
N GLU A 372 -12.42 -14.84 8.54
CA GLU A 372 -12.67 -16.02 7.69
C GLU A 372 -11.56 -17.06 7.85
N LEU A 373 -10.30 -16.63 7.83
CA LEU A 373 -9.13 -17.49 7.97
C LEU A 373 -9.13 -18.23 9.31
N LEU A 374 -9.43 -17.51 10.40
CA LEU A 374 -9.44 -18.07 11.76
C LEU A 374 -10.69 -18.90 12.08
N ALA A 375 -11.76 -18.78 11.28
CA ALA A 375 -12.97 -19.59 11.42
C ALA A 375 -12.84 -20.98 10.78
N ARG A 376 -11.78 -21.22 10.00
CA ARG A 376 -11.54 -22.53 9.33
C ARG A 376 -11.21 -23.63 10.33
N SER A 377 -11.57 -24.87 9.99
CA SER A 377 -11.21 -26.05 10.79
C SER A 377 -9.70 -26.30 10.86
N ASP A 378 -8.97 -25.85 9.85
CA ASP A 378 -7.52 -25.89 9.72
C ASP A 378 -6.91 -24.49 9.89
N ALA A 379 -7.48 -23.67 10.77
CA ALA A 379 -7.02 -22.31 11.02
C ALA A 379 -5.52 -22.27 11.38
N PRO A 380 -4.76 -21.30 10.84
CA PRO A 380 -3.33 -21.21 11.07
C PRO A 380 -3.03 -20.85 12.53
N HIS A 381 -1.88 -21.29 13.02
CA HIS A 381 -1.41 -20.99 14.38
C HIS A 381 -0.81 -19.59 14.51
N SER A 382 -0.38 -19.00 13.40
CA SER A 382 0.28 -17.69 13.36
C SER A 382 -0.08 -16.93 12.09
N VAL A 383 -0.52 -15.68 12.24
CA VAL A 383 -0.85 -14.79 11.12
C VAL A 383 -0.12 -13.46 11.29
N ALA A 384 0.59 -13.00 10.26
CA ALA A 384 1.11 -11.63 10.21
C ALA A 384 0.21 -10.76 9.34
N ILE A 385 -0.09 -9.54 9.79
CA ILE A 385 -0.68 -8.48 8.97
C ILE A 385 0.45 -7.51 8.62
N PHE A 386 0.86 -7.52 7.36
CA PHE A 386 1.95 -6.73 6.80
C PHE A 386 1.40 -5.55 6.00
N TYR A 387 1.41 -4.36 6.61
CA TYR A 387 0.72 -3.19 6.07
C TYR A 387 1.46 -1.88 6.41
N GLY A 388 1.17 -0.81 5.67
CA GLY A 388 1.67 0.52 5.98
C GLY A 388 1.46 0.88 7.45
N ALA A 389 2.50 1.40 8.13
CA ALA A 389 2.49 1.62 9.58
C ALA A 389 1.38 2.58 10.07
N ALA A 390 0.84 3.42 9.18
CA ALA A 390 -0.30 4.30 9.45
C ALA A 390 -1.62 3.54 9.72
N HIS A 391 -1.74 2.30 9.24
CA HIS A 391 -2.93 1.46 9.43
C HIS A 391 -2.94 0.74 10.77
N MET A 392 -1.77 0.57 11.40
CA MET A 392 -1.58 -0.39 12.48
C MET A 392 -2.31 -0.06 13.76
N ALA A 393 -2.48 1.23 14.08
CA ALA A 393 -3.18 1.64 15.30
C ALA A 393 -4.66 1.22 15.27
N ASP A 394 -5.30 1.30 14.12
CA ASP A 394 -6.69 0.87 13.95
C ASP A 394 -6.82 -0.66 13.97
N PHE A 395 -5.88 -1.39 13.35
CA PHE A 395 -5.79 -2.84 13.50
C PHE A 395 -5.66 -3.25 14.97
N GLU A 396 -4.78 -2.60 15.75
CA GLU A 396 -4.59 -2.92 17.18
C GLU A 396 -5.89 -2.78 17.98
N VAL A 397 -6.65 -1.69 17.76
CA VAL A 397 -7.95 -1.49 18.40
C VAL A 397 -8.92 -2.62 18.04
N THR A 398 -9.00 -2.96 16.76
CA THR A 398 -9.92 -4.00 16.26
C THR A 398 -9.52 -5.40 16.73
N LEU A 399 -8.23 -5.74 16.76
CA LEU A 399 -7.73 -6.99 17.33
C LEU A 399 -8.08 -7.14 18.81
N GLY A 400 -7.94 -6.06 19.60
CA GLY A 400 -8.33 -6.06 21.01
C GLY A 400 -9.85 -6.23 21.20
N ARG A 401 -10.65 -5.50 20.43
CA ARG A 401 -12.11 -5.48 20.52
C ARG A 401 -12.76 -6.78 20.05
N GLU A 402 -12.38 -7.27 18.89
CA GLU A 402 -13.10 -8.38 18.22
C GLU A 402 -12.46 -9.74 18.47
N PHE A 403 -11.15 -9.79 18.70
CA PHE A 403 -10.41 -11.05 18.85
C PHE A 403 -9.90 -11.26 20.28
N GLY A 404 -10.05 -10.29 21.19
CA GLY A 404 -9.55 -10.40 22.57
C GLY A 404 -8.03 -10.56 22.64
N LEU A 405 -7.33 -10.05 21.63
CA LEU A 405 -5.88 -10.13 21.49
C LEU A 405 -5.22 -8.94 22.19
N VAL A 406 -4.16 -9.21 22.95
CA VAL A 406 -3.41 -8.17 23.67
C VAL A 406 -1.95 -8.17 23.23
N PRO A 407 -1.30 -6.99 23.16
CA PRO A 407 0.11 -6.92 22.80
C PRO A 407 0.95 -7.57 23.89
N VAL A 408 1.86 -8.46 23.49
CA VAL A 408 2.79 -9.17 24.38
C VAL A 408 4.24 -8.74 24.17
N GLU A 409 4.57 -8.22 22.99
CA GLU A 409 5.91 -7.76 22.64
C GLU A 409 5.83 -6.65 21.58
N THR A 410 6.73 -5.67 21.67
CA THR A 410 6.96 -4.67 20.61
C THR A 410 8.42 -4.67 20.23
N ARG A 411 8.70 -4.94 18.95
CA ARG A 411 10.00 -4.79 18.32
C ARG A 411 10.00 -3.52 17.49
N TRP A 412 11.11 -2.78 17.52
CA TRP A 412 11.30 -1.57 16.72
C TRP A 412 12.44 -1.77 15.74
N ASP A 413 12.17 -1.57 14.45
CA ASP A 413 13.16 -1.70 13.39
C ASP A 413 13.41 -0.33 12.76
N THR A 414 14.69 0.04 12.58
CA THR A 414 15.06 1.31 11.96
C THR A 414 14.88 1.22 10.46
N ALA A 415 13.84 1.86 9.94
CA ALA A 415 13.52 1.93 8.53
C ALA A 415 14.57 2.71 7.74
N MET A 416 15.04 3.84 8.27
CA MET A 416 16.14 4.60 7.68
C MET A 416 16.83 5.47 8.72
N SER A 417 18.09 5.80 8.48
CA SER A 417 18.83 6.73 9.34
C SER A 417 19.78 7.65 8.59
N VAL A 418 20.20 8.71 9.27
CA VAL A 418 21.23 9.63 8.83
C VAL A 418 22.14 9.98 9.99
N ASP A 419 23.45 9.81 9.80
CA ASP A 419 24.47 10.17 10.77
C ASP A 419 25.22 11.43 10.31
N GLU A 420 25.01 12.54 11.00
CA GLU A 420 25.62 13.84 10.74
C GLU A 420 27.06 13.94 11.28
N TRP A 421 27.52 12.99 12.11
CA TRP A 421 28.89 13.01 12.59
C TRP A 421 29.87 12.58 11.50
N SER A 422 30.96 13.33 11.36
CA SER A 422 32.07 12.95 10.49
C SER A 422 32.86 11.77 11.07
N VAL A 423 33.61 11.07 10.21
CA VAL A 423 34.57 10.04 10.63
C VAL A 423 35.51 10.56 11.73
N SER A 424 36.00 11.79 11.59
CA SER A 424 36.87 12.43 12.60
C SER A 424 36.17 12.61 13.94
N ARG A 425 34.90 13.05 13.93
CA ARG A 425 34.12 13.22 15.16
C ARG A 425 33.82 11.87 15.84
N LEU A 426 33.47 10.84 15.07
CA LEU A 426 33.27 9.48 15.57
C LEU A 426 34.55 8.92 16.21
N ARG A 427 35.69 9.00 15.51
CA ARG A 427 36.99 8.57 16.05
C ARG A 427 37.38 9.32 17.33
N SER A 428 37.13 10.63 17.37
CA SER A 428 37.40 11.45 18.55
C SER A 428 36.54 11.03 19.74
N ALA A 429 35.25 10.73 19.51
CA ALA A 429 34.33 10.27 20.54
C ALA A 429 34.70 8.87 21.05
N ILE A 430 35.06 7.94 20.16
CA ILE A 430 35.56 6.60 20.50
C ILE A 430 36.80 6.72 21.38
N GLY A 431 37.82 7.47 20.95
CA GLY A 431 39.06 7.64 21.71
C GLY A 431 38.85 8.30 23.07
N ALA A 432 37.85 9.17 23.22
CA ALA A 432 37.49 9.76 24.51
C ALA A 432 36.86 8.76 25.48
N LEU A 433 36.05 7.82 24.98
CA LEU A 433 35.46 6.75 25.80
C LEU A 433 36.48 5.67 26.14
N GLU A 434 37.38 5.33 25.21
CA GLU A 434 38.47 4.38 25.46
C GLU A 434 39.41 4.88 26.58
N ARG A 435 39.81 6.16 26.55
CA ARG A 435 40.61 6.75 27.65
C ARG A 435 39.88 6.72 29.00
N ARG A 436 38.56 6.95 29.00
CA ARG A 436 37.75 6.85 30.21
C ARG A 436 37.71 5.44 30.81
N LEU A 437 37.82 4.40 29.98
CA LEU A 437 37.92 3.02 30.46
C LEU A 437 39.30 2.70 31.04
N THR A 438 40.36 3.32 30.53
CA THR A 438 41.75 3.06 30.99
C THR A 438 42.13 3.86 32.24
N ASP A 439 41.54 5.04 32.45
CA ASP A 439 41.95 5.95 33.53
C ASP A 439 41.29 5.63 34.90
N GLU A 440 40.38 4.65 34.98
CA GLU A 440 39.58 4.36 36.18
C GLU A 440 39.82 2.92 36.73
N ASP A 441 40.87 2.76 37.53
CA ASP A 441 41.23 1.56 38.31
C ASP A 441 40.47 1.43 39.67
N GLY A 442 39.31 2.08 39.80
CA GLY A 442 38.48 2.06 41.03
C GLY A 442 37.30 1.09 40.94
N ASP A 443 37.04 0.36 42.03
CA ASP A 443 36.02 -0.67 42.23
C ASP A 443 34.55 -0.19 42.17
N ASP A 444 34.20 0.81 41.37
CA ASP A 444 32.83 1.36 41.41
C ASP A 444 32.12 1.47 40.05
N ASP A 445 31.05 0.66 40.00
CA ASP A 445 29.97 0.54 39.02
C ASP A 445 30.25 -0.25 37.72
N ALA A 446 30.22 -1.58 37.82
CA ALA A 446 30.18 -2.50 36.67
C ALA A 446 29.08 -2.13 35.65
N ALA A 447 27.94 -1.58 36.10
CA ALA A 447 26.90 -1.13 35.20
C ALA A 447 27.32 0.12 34.40
N ARG A 448 28.16 0.99 34.97
CA ARG A 448 28.75 2.12 34.24
C ARG A 448 29.72 1.65 33.18
N ARG A 449 30.62 0.70 33.49
CA ARG A 449 31.55 0.12 32.50
C ARG A 449 30.77 -0.51 31.35
N ALA A 450 29.76 -1.33 31.64
CA ALA A 450 28.89 -1.91 30.63
C ALA A 450 28.23 -0.83 29.74
N ARG A 451 27.71 0.26 30.32
CA ARG A 451 27.14 1.39 29.54
C ARG A 451 28.17 2.03 28.59
N VAL A 452 29.44 2.16 29.00
CA VAL A 452 30.51 2.73 28.17
C VAL A 452 30.92 1.78 27.06
N GLU A 453 31.03 0.47 27.36
CA GLU A 453 31.34 -0.57 26.37
C GLU A 453 30.25 -0.66 25.30
N THR A 454 28.98 -0.74 25.69
CA THR A 454 27.84 -0.69 24.75
C THR A 454 27.90 0.56 23.89
N ARG A 455 28.24 1.72 24.47
CA ARG A 455 28.38 2.97 23.73
C ARG A 455 29.54 2.94 22.73
N LEU A 456 30.65 2.30 23.08
CA LEU A 456 31.80 2.12 22.20
C LEU A 456 31.47 1.22 21.01
N GLU A 457 30.78 0.11 21.26
CA GLU A 457 30.29 -0.78 20.20
C GLU A 457 29.38 -0.02 19.23
N GLU A 458 28.41 0.75 19.74
CA GLU A 458 27.52 1.57 18.92
C GLU A 458 28.30 2.59 18.05
N LEU A 459 29.28 3.30 18.63
CA LEU A 459 30.08 4.27 17.87
C LEU A 459 30.99 3.60 16.84
N ARG A 460 31.54 2.43 17.14
CA ARG A 460 32.38 1.64 16.20
C ARG A 460 31.54 1.11 15.05
N GLU A 461 30.32 0.65 15.32
CA GLU A 461 29.37 0.24 14.28
C GLU A 461 28.97 1.44 13.39
N ARG A 462 28.69 2.59 13.99
CA ARG A 462 28.44 3.83 13.21
C ARG A 462 29.63 4.18 12.32
N LEU A 463 30.85 4.03 12.84
CA LEU A 463 32.08 4.28 12.08
C LEU A 463 32.28 3.27 10.94
N SER A 464 31.97 1.98 11.14
CA SER A 464 32.11 0.95 10.11
C SER A 464 31.11 1.13 8.96
N ARG A 465 29.94 1.71 9.24
CA ARG A 465 28.92 2.05 8.23
C ARG A 465 29.24 3.32 7.42
N LYS A 466 30.24 4.13 7.83
CA LYS A 466 30.66 5.29 7.03
C LYS A 466 31.41 4.78 5.79
N PRO A 467 31.16 5.35 4.59
CA PRO A 467 31.97 5.05 3.43
C PRO A 467 33.43 5.35 3.78
N ALA A 468 34.33 4.44 3.43
CA ALA A 468 35.76 4.71 3.51
C ALA A 468 36.01 5.95 2.65
N VAL A 469 36.43 7.04 3.29
CA VAL A 469 36.87 8.22 2.54
C VAL A 469 38.07 7.74 1.73
N GLU A 470 37.91 7.53 0.43
CA GLU A 470 39.04 7.54 -0.48
C GLU A 470 39.68 8.92 -0.28
N SER A 471 40.82 8.91 0.38
CA SER A 471 41.73 10.03 0.38
C SER A 471 42.21 10.20 -1.06
N THR A 472 41.45 10.92 -1.89
CA THR A 472 42.00 11.45 -3.13
C THR A 472 43.02 12.52 -2.73
N PRO A 473 44.29 12.40 -3.17
CA PRO A 473 45.36 13.31 -2.79
C PRO A 473 45.17 14.74 -3.28
#